data_AF-A0A2H0CGQ8-F1
#
_entry.id   AF-A0A2H0CGQ8-F1
#
_cell.length_a   1.000
_cell.length_b   1.000
_cell.length_c   1.000
_cell.angle_alpha   90.00
_cell.angle_beta   90.00
_cell.angle_gamma   90.00
#
_symmetry.space_group_name_H-M   'P 1'
#
loop_
_entity.id
_entity.type
_entity.pdbx_description
1 polymer ?
#
loop_
_entity_poly.entity_id
_entity_poly.type
_entity_poly.pdbx_seq_one_letter_code
_entity_poly.pdbx_strand_id
1 'polypeptide(L)'
;MVEKIKHHMDEISYVDFQGLVYKYGEFFPIELSPFGYNNSTGIQFFSMTKEEAEKKKYPWFEVAHGEYKITKKASELPSSIENVDDDILKEVIECEVCKNPFRILENEFSFYKKENIPIPRMCNDCRFEVRIKDRLGVKLYDRSCMCAGETDSTGVYKNTIKHIHGSEPCGEKFKTGYNPDSKEIVYCEKCYQQEVY
;
A
#
# COMPACT_ATOMS: atom_id res chain seq x y z
N MET A 1 3.31 5.94 -42.57
CA MET A 1 2.27 6.57 -41.72
C MET A 1 2.83 6.96 -40.36
N VAL A 2 3.54 6.05 -39.67
CA VAL A 2 4.16 6.30 -38.35
C VAL A 2 5.20 7.44 -38.39
N GLU A 3 6.04 7.54 -39.42
CA GLU A 3 7.05 8.62 -39.54
C GLU A 3 6.42 10.02 -39.66
N LYS A 4 5.27 10.13 -40.33
CA LYS A 4 4.51 11.40 -40.41
C LYS A 4 3.96 11.82 -39.04
N ILE A 5 3.51 10.86 -38.24
CA ILE A 5 2.99 11.11 -36.89
C ILE A 5 4.13 11.53 -35.95
N LYS A 6 5.29 10.87 -36.03
CA LYS A 6 6.50 11.24 -35.28
C LYS A 6 6.91 12.69 -35.57
N HIS A 7 7.08 13.03 -36.84
CA HIS A 7 7.45 14.38 -37.27
C HIS A 7 6.44 15.43 -36.80
N HIS A 8 5.14 15.15 -36.95
CA HIS A 8 4.09 16.07 -36.52
C HIS A 8 4.08 16.28 -34.99
N MET A 9 4.31 15.23 -34.19
CA MET A 9 4.39 15.35 -32.74
C MET A 9 5.69 16.03 -32.25
N ASP A 10 6.77 15.93 -33.03
CA ASP A 10 8.02 16.68 -32.77
C ASP A 10 7.90 18.16 -33.15
N GLU A 11 7.14 18.49 -34.20
CA GLU A 11 6.89 19.88 -34.63
C GLU A 11 5.85 20.60 -33.76
N ILE A 12 4.77 19.89 -33.37
CA ILE A 12 3.69 20.41 -32.54
C ILE A 12 3.68 19.66 -31.21
N SER A 13 4.79 19.76 -30.48
CA SER A 13 4.89 19.13 -29.17
C SER A 13 3.95 19.79 -28.18
N TYR A 14 3.24 18.97 -27.41
CA TYR A 14 2.37 19.45 -26.35
C TYR A 14 3.23 19.85 -25.15
N VAL A 15 2.94 20.99 -24.54
CA VAL A 15 3.62 21.48 -23.35
C VAL A 15 2.59 21.58 -22.23
N ASP A 16 2.82 20.88 -21.12
CA ASP A 16 1.93 20.99 -19.97
C ASP A 16 2.16 22.29 -19.18
N PHE A 17 1.33 22.50 -18.15
CA PHE A 17 1.46 23.63 -17.24
C PHE A 17 2.75 23.64 -16.40
N GLN A 18 3.53 22.55 -16.34
CA GLN A 18 4.84 22.47 -15.68
C GLN A 18 5.98 22.76 -16.64
N GLY A 19 5.69 22.92 -17.94
CA GLY A 19 6.69 23.09 -18.99
C GLY A 19 7.30 21.78 -19.50
N LEU A 20 6.71 20.63 -19.17
CA LEU A 20 7.14 19.33 -19.71
C LEU A 20 6.68 19.22 -21.16
N VAL A 21 7.61 18.83 -22.03
CA VAL A 21 7.38 18.69 -23.47
C VAL A 21 7.11 17.23 -23.79
N TYR A 22 5.91 16.95 -24.32
CA TYR A 22 5.46 15.61 -24.65
C TYR A 22 5.63 15.36 -26.14
N LYS A 23 6.49 14.40 -26.46
CA LYS A 23 6.83 13.99 -27.83
C LYS A 23 6.30 12.59 -28.14
N TYR A 24 6.54 12.12 -29.36
CA TYR A 24 6.18 10.76 -29.74
C TYR A 24 6.88 9.73 -28.84
N GLY A 25 6.09 8.90 -28.18
CA GLY A 25 6.57 7.85 -27.26
C GLY A 25 6.58 8.26 -25.79
N GLU A 26 6.32 9.53 -25.48
CA GLU A 26 6.08 9.99 -24.11
C GLU A 26 4.64 9.64 -23.66
N PHE A 27 4.44 9.57 -22.34
CA PHE A 27 3.12 9.35 -21.76
C PHE A 27 2.20 10.56 -21.97
N PHE A 28 0.89 10.38 -21.85
CA PHE A 28 -0.02 11.51 -21.92
C PHE A 28 0.18 12.46 -20.72
N PRO A 29 0.05 13.77 -20.93
CA PRO A 29 0.02 14.77 -19.86
C PRO A 29 -0.98 14.41 -18.77
N ILE A 30 -0.62 14.68 -17.52
CA ILE A 30 -1.47 14.35 -16.36
C ILE A 30 -2.80 15.10 -16.36
N GLU A 31 -2.87 16.28 -17.00
CA GLU A 31 -4.10 17.06 -17.12
C GLU A 31 -5.16 16.41 -18.02
N LEU A 32 -4.75 15.50 -18.90
CA LEU A 32 -5.64 14.71 -19.74
C LEU A 32 -6.14 13.45 -19.03
N SER A 33 -5.67 13.18 -17.81
CA SER A 33 -6.13 12.04 -17.02
C SER A 33 -7.61 12.25 -16.63
N PRO A 34 -8.51 11.31 -16.96
CA PRO A 34 -9.89 11.37 -16.49
C PRO A 34 -10.01 11.08 -14.98
N PHE A 35 -8.93 10.61 -14.35
CA PHE A 35 -8.87 10.28 -12.93
C PHE A 35 -8.02 11.30 -12.17
N GLY A 36 -8.46 11.61 -10.96
CA GLY A 36 -7.72 12.40 -10.00
C GLY A 36 -6.54 11.61 -9.47
N TYR A 37 -5.48 12.31 -9.08
CA TYR A 37 -4.28 11.72 -8.50
C TYR A 37 -4.62 10.79 -7.33
N ASN A 38 -5.58 11.21 -6.51
CA ASN A 38 -6.09 10.48 -5.35
C ASN A 38 -6.80 9.16 -5.68
N ASN A 39 -7.38 9.03 -6.88
CA ASN A 39 -8.07 7.82 -7.32
C ASN A 39 -7.19 6.96 -8.25
N SER A 40 -5.99 7.44 -8.58
CA SER A 40 -5.04 6.74 -9.44
C SER A 40 -4.13 5.80 -8.64
N THR A 41 -3.40 4.92 -9.32
CA THR A 41 -2.30 4.15 -8.69
C THR A 41 -1.14 5.04 -8.25
N GLY A 42 -1.07 6.31 -8.69
CA GLY A 42 -0.03 7.26 -8.32
C GLY A 42 0.05 7.46 -6.81
N ILE A 43 -1.08 7.65 -6.13
CA ILE A 43 -1.11 7.88 -4.67
C ILE A 43 -0.65 6.65 -3.86
N GLN A 44 -0.80 5.44 -4.42
CA GLN A 44 -0.41 4.19 -3.77
C GLN A 44 1.11 4.05 -3.67
N PHE A 45 1.83 4.53 -4.68
CA PHE A 45 3.29 4.46 -4.74
C PHE A 45 3.97 5.74 -4.27
N PHE A 46 3.35 6.89 -4.54
CA PHE A 46 3.84 8.21 -4.21
C PHE A 46 2.74 8.93 -3.44
N SER A 47 2.64 8.62 -2.15
CA SER A 47 1.66 9.28 -1.29
C SER A 47 1.95 10.77 -1.24
N MET A 48 1.02 11.57 -1.73
CA MET A 48 1.06 13.02 -1.70
C MET A 48 -0.19 13.55 -1.02
N THR A 49 -0.05 14.65 -0.31
CA THR A 49 -1.20 15.36 0.27
C THR A 49 -1.96 16.14 -0.81
N LYS A 50 -3.21 16.50 -0.52
CA LYS A 50 -4.03 17.34 -1.40
C LYS A 50 -3.33 18.65 -1.75
N GLU A 51 -2.73 19.32 -0.76
CA GLU A 51 -2.02 20.58 -0.94
C GLU A 51 -0.81 20.45 -1.87
N GLU A 52 -0.08 19.34 -1.78
CA GLU A 52 1.07 19.07 -2.66
C GLU A 52 0.63 18.74 -4.09
N ALA A 53 -0.48 18.00 -4.24
CA ALA A 53 -1.07 17.70 -5.54
C ALA A 53 -1.56 18.98 -6.22
N GLU A 54 -2.22 19.88 -5.47
CA GLU A 54 -2.69 21.18 -5.97
C GLU A 54 -1.53 22.10 -6.38
N LYS A 55 -0.43 22.15 -5.61
CA LYS A 55 0.79 22.88 -6.01
C LYS A 55 1.35 22.36 -7.33
N LYS A 56 1.29 21.04 -7.54
CA LYS A 56 1.67 20.40 -8.80
C LYS A 56 0.55 20.41 -9.84
N LYS A 57 -0.57 21.10 -9.61
CA LYS A 57 -1.81 21.14 -10.42
C LYS A 57 -2.28 19.77 -10.93
N TYR A 58 -2.10 18.73 -10.11
CA TYR A 58 -2.64 17.42 -10.41
C TYR A 58 -4.15 17.41 -10.11
N PRO A 59 -4.99 16.82 -10.98
CA PRO A 59 -6.43 16.74 -10.73
C PRO A 59 -6.70 16.00 -9.41
N TRP A 60 -7.63 16.50 -8.59
CA TRP A 60 -8.03 15.86 -7.34
C TRP A 60 -9.56 15.80 -7.28
N PHE A 61 -10.11 14.59 -7.20
CA PHE A 61 -11.57 14.39 -7.23
C PHE A 61 -12.04 13.71 -5.96
N GLU A 62 -12.77 14.43 -5.13
CA GLU A 62 -13.42 13.88 -3.94
C GLU A 62 -14.74 13.23 -4.33
N VAL A 63 -14.87 11.94 -4.00
CA VAL A 63 -16.11 11.20 -4.18
C VAL A 63 -16.88 11.26 -2.87
N ALA A 64 -18.04 11.93 -2.88
CA ALA A 64 -18.91 11.95 -1.71
C ALA A 64 -19.36 10.52 -1.36
N HIS A 65 -19.25 10.16 -0.09
CA HIS A 65 -19.82 8.91 0.40
C HIS A 65 -21.32 9.08 0.65
N GLY A 66 -22.09 8.02 0.41
CA GLY A 66 -23.50 8.02 0.77
C GLY A 66 -23.67 8.14 2.28
N GLU A 67 -24.62 8.96 2.72
CA GLU A 67 -25.02 9.05 4.12
C GLU A 67 -25.92 7.85 4.46
N TYR A 68 -25.40 6.93 5.27
CA TYR A 68 -26.16 5.78 5.77
C TYR A 68 -26.26 5.82 7.29
N LYS A 69 -27.40 5.42 7.84
CA LYS A 69 -27.57 5.28 9.29
C LYS A 69 -26.82 4.05 9.77
N ILE A 70 -25.82 4.27 10.61
CA ILE A 70 -25.06 3.21 11.29
C ILE A 70 -25.98 2.53 12.29
N THR A 71 -26.02 1.20 12.26
CA THR A 71 -26.81 0.38 13.18
C THR A 71 -25.95 -0.36 14.19
N LYS A 72 -24.70 -0.67 13.84
CA LYS A 72 -23.78 -1.44 14.68
C LYS A 72 -22.35 -0.89 14.65
N LYS A 73 -21.65 -0.96 15.77
CA LYS A 73 -20.23 -0.55 15.86
C LYS A 73 -19.30 -1.75 15.65
N ALA A 74 -18.13 -1.51 15.04
CA ALA A 74 -17.11 -2.55 14.86
C ALA A 74 -16.68 -3.20 16.20
N SER A 75 -16.70 -2.46 17.31
CA SER A 75 -16.36 -2.97 18.64
C SER A 75 -17.34 -3.99 19.20
N GLU A 76 -18.58 -4.00 18.71
CA GLU A 76 -19.65 -4.92 19.15
C GLU A 76 -19.66 -6.22 18.33
N LEU A 77 -18.78 -6.33 17.32
CA LEU A 77 -18.67 -7.53 16.50
C LEU A 77 -17.95 -8.64 17.29
N PRO A 78 -18.52 -9.86 17.32
CA PRO A 78 -17.88 -10.98 17.99
C PRO A 78 -16.57 -11.33 17.30
N SER A 79 -15.62 -11.86 18.07
CA SER A 79 -14.29 -12.24 17.56
C SER A 79 -14.28 -13.58 16.81
N SER A 80 -15.36 -14.37 16.92
CA SER A 80 -15.54 -15.62 16.19
C SER A 80 -16.74 -15.51 15.26
N ILE A 81 -16.60 -16.07 14.04
CA ILE A 81 -17.65 -16.10 13.03
C ILE A 81 -18.84 -16.99 13.43
N GLU A 82 -18.62 -17.98 14.29
CA GLU A 82 -19.66 -18.89 14.76
C GLU A 82 -20.74 -18.20 15.59
N ASN A 83 -20.40 -17.08 16.23
CA ASN A 83 -21.30 -16.28 17.04
C ASN A 83 -21.98 -15.16 16.25
N VAL A 84 -21.87 -15.17 14.91
CA VAL A 84 -22.51 -14.19 14.05
C VAL A 84 -23.73 -14.80 13.38
N ASP A 85 -24.89 -14.20 13.67
CA ASP A 85 -26.13 -14.51 13.00
C ASP A 85 -26.24 -13.83 11.63
N ASP A 86 -27.06 -14.40 10.75
CA ASP A 86 -27.32 -13.88 9.39
C ASP A 86 -27.94 -12.47 9.38
N ASP A 87 -28.42 -11.97 10.53
CA ASP A 87 -28.90 -10.60 10.69
C ASP A 87 -27.83 -9.54 10.40
N ILE A 88 -26.54 -9.90 10.46
CA ILE A 88 -25.44 -9.01 10.08
C ILE A 88 -25.56 -8.48 8.64
N LEU A 89 -26.27 -9.17 7.76
CA LEU A 89 -26.49 -8.76 6.36
C LEU A 89 -27.41 -7.54 6.23
N LYS A 90 -28.24 -7.27 7.25
CA LYS A 90 -29.13 -6.09 7.30
C LYS A 90 -28.50 -4.92 8.03
N GLU A 91 -27.44 -5.17 8.78
CA GLU A 91 -26.76 -4.19 9.60
C GLU A 91 -25.81 -3.32 8.77
N VAL A 92 -25.66 -2.06 9.18
CA VAL A 92 -24.67 -1.12 8.68
C VAL A 92 -23.63 -0.91 9.78
N ILE A 93 -22.41 -1.36 9.49
CA ILE A 93 -21.29 -1.39 10.42
C ILE A 93 -20.47 -0.10 10.28
N GLU A 94 -20.11 0.51 11.40
CA GLU A 94 -19.14 1.61 11.45
C GLU A 94 -17.71 1.09 11.34
N CYS A 95 -16.93 1.60 10.38
CA CYS A 95 -15.50 1.29 10.27
C CYS A 95 -14.71 1.88 11.45
N GLU A 96 -13.82 1.07 12.05
CA GLU A 96 -12.99 1.50 13.19
C GLU A 96 -12.03 2.67 12.87
N VAL A 97 -11.58 2.78 11.62
CA VAL A 97 -10.56 3.77 11.20
C VAL A 97 -11.20 5.03 10.60
N CYS A 98 -11.96 4.88 9.53
CA CYS A 98 -12.53 6.02 8.81
C CYS A 98 -13.93 6.43 9.29
N LYS A 99 -14.56 5.63 10.17
CA LYS A 99 -15.95 5.82 10.65
C LYS A 99 -17.01 5.80 9.55
N ASN A 100 -16.63 5.44 8.32
CA ASN A 100 -17.56 5.31 7.23
C ASN A 100 -18.45 4.07 7.43
N PRO A 101 -19.74 4.17 7.09
CA PRO A 101 -20.65 3.03 7.12
C PRO A 101 -20.29 2.03 6.01
N PHE A 102 -20.29 0.74 6.33
CA PHE A 102 -20.18 -0.33 5.35
C PHE A 102 -21.12 -1.49 5.69
N ARG A 103 -21.45 -2.29 4.68
CA ARG A 103 -22.26 -3.51 4.84
C ARG A 103 -21.51 -4.71 4.30
N ILE A 104 -21.91 -5.89 4.74
CA ILE A 104 -21.36 -7.16 4.28
C ILE A 104 -22.37 -7.80 3.35
N LEU A 105 -21.91 -8.28 2.19
CA LEU A 105 -22.76 -8.99 1.24
C LEU A 105 -22.85 -10.48 1.58
N GLU A 106 -23.94 -11.13 1.17
CA GLU A 106 -24.16 -12.57 1.38
C GLU A 106 -23.00 -13.44 0.89
N ASN A 107 -22.42 -13.10 -0.26
CA ASN A 107 -21.28 -13.80 -0.83
C ASN A 107 -20.03 -13.67 0.06
N GLU A 108 -19.81 -12.50 0.66
CA GLU A 108 -18.68 -12.27 1.56
C GLU A 108 -18.88 -13.02 2.88
N PHE A 109 -20.09 -12.97 3.45
CA PHE A 109 -20.42 -13.67 4.68
C PHE A 109 -20.29 -15.21 4.52
N SER A 110 -20.80 -15.75 3.41
CA SER A 110 -20.67 -17.17 3.08
C SER A 110 -19.20 -17.60 2.98
N PHE A 111 -18.35 -16.74 2.41
CA PHE A 111 -16.91 -16.98 2.34
C PHE A 111 -16.26 -16.98 3.73
N TYR A 112 -16.54 -15.98 4.57
CA TYR A 112 -16.01 -15.92 5.94
C TYR A 112 -16.40 -17.12 6.79
N LYS A 113 -17.66 -17.58 6.66
CA LYS A 113 -18.17 -18.76 7.37
C LYS A 113 -17.49 -20.05 6.92
N LYS A 114 -17.28 -20.22 5.61
CA LYS A 114 -16.63 -21.42 5.06
C LYS A 114 -15.16 -21.53 5.48
N GLU A 115 -14.44 -20.41 5.49
CA GLU A 115 -13.01 -20.38 5.80
C GLU A 115 -12.73 -20.17 7.31
N ASN A 116 -13.78 -20.12 8.14
CA ASN A 116 -13.70 -19.86 9.58
C ASN A 116 -12.94 -18.56 9.93
N ILE A 117 -13.19 -17.50 9.16
CA ILE A 117 -12.53 -16.20 9.29
C ILE A 117 -13.49 -15.23 9.99
N PRO A 118 -13.04 -14.46 11.00
CA PRO A 118 -13.88 -13.45 11.64
C PRO A 118 -14.25 -12.33 10.67
N ILE A 119 -15.39 -11.70 10.94
CA ILE A 119 -15.86 -10.57 10.14
C ILE A 119 -14.90 -9.38 10.25
N PRO A 120 -14.62 -8.69 9.14
CA PRO A 120 -13.78 -7.50 9.15
C PRO A 120 -14.39 -6.37 9.99
N ARG A 121 -13.57 -5.77 10.86
CA ARG A 121 -13.89 -4.53 11.61
C ARG A 121 -13.64 -3.25 10.81
N MET A 122 -12.91 -3.38 9.71
CA MET A 122 -12.52 -2.30 8.82
C MET A 122 -13.29 -2.42 7.49
N CYS A 123 -13.66 -1.29 6.89
CA CYS A 123 -14.28 -1.26 5.57
C CYS A 123 -13.31 -1.73 4.47
N ASN A 124 -13.85 -1.98 3.27
CA ASN A 124 -13.06 -2.43 2.12
C ASN A 124 -11.88 -1.50 1.82
N ASP A 125 -12.11 -0.18 1.79
CA ASP A 125 -11.09 0.81 1.46
C ASP A 125 -9.95 0.84 2.49
N CYS A 126 -10.27 0.85 3.79
CA CYS A 126 -9.24 0.82 4.83
C CYS A 126 -8.46 -0.51 4.82
N ARG A 127 -9.13 -1.65 4.56
CA ARG A 127 -8.42 -2.94 4.39
C ARG A 127 -7.53 -2.92 3.16
N PHE A 128 -8.00 -2.31 2.07
CA PHE A 128 -7.22 -2.14 0.87
C PHE A 128 -5.97 -1.30 1.15
N GLU A 129 -6.11 -0.16 1.85
CA GLU A 129 -4.98 0.70 2.24
C GLU A 129 -3.95 -0.02 3.11
N VAL A 130 -4.39 -0.79 4.11
CA VAL A 130 -3.47 -1.60 4.94
C VAL A 130 -2.69 -2.57 4.04
N ARG A 131 -3.38 -3.28 3.15
CA ARG A 131 -2.74 -4.20 2.20
C ARG A 131 -1.77 -3.49 1.24
N ILE A 132 -2.04 -2.25 0.86
CA ILE A 132 -1.11 -1.45 0.03
C ILE A 132 0.13 -1.06 0.84
N LYS A 133 -0.04 -0.66 2.11
CA LYS A 133 1.06 -0.28 3.01
C LYS A 133 2.00 -1.44 3.33
N ASP A 134 1.49 -2.67 3.37
CA ASP A 134 2.30 -3.88 3.57
C ASP A 134 3.19 -4.21 2.35
N ARG A 135 2.97 -3.58 1.19
CA ARG A 135 3.81 -3.79 0.01
C ARG A 135 5.15 -3.10 0.16
N LEU A 136 6.19 -3.72 -0.39
CA LEU A 136 7.47 -3.08 -0.59
C LEU A 136 7.33 -1.88 -1.53
N GLY A 137 7.98 -0.78 -1.17
CA GLY A 137 8.04 0.42 -2.00
C GLY A 137 8.77 0.17 -3.33
N VAL A 138 8.47 1.01 -4.32
CA VAL A 138 9.10 0.92 -5.66
C VAL A 138 10.55 1.40 -5.64
N LYS A 139 10.89 2.29 -4.69
CA LYS A 139 12.25 2.81 -4.54
C LYS A 139 13.12 1.78 -3.84
N LEU A 140 14.20 1.38 -4.51
CA LEU A 140 15.23 0.55 -3.91
C LEU A 140 16.27 1.44 -3.22
N TYR A 141 16.68 1.01 -2.03
CA TYR A 141 17.67 1.66 -1.19
C TYR A 141 18.87 0.72 -1.02
N ASP A 142 20.06 1.29 -1.03
CA ASP A 142 21.27 0.58 -0.66
C ASP A 142 21.30 0.39 0.87
N ARG A 143 21.30 -0.87 1.33
CA ARG A 143 21.36 -1.23 2.75
C ARG A 143 22.44 -2.28 2.99
N SER A 144 22.93 -2.32 4.23
CA SER A 144 23.75 -3.41 4.74
C SER A 144 22.93 -4.36 5.60
N CYS A 145 23.33 -5.62 5.64
CA CYS A 145 22.76 -6.61 6.54
C CYS A 145 22.83 -6.13 7.99
N MET A 146 21.70 -6.14 8.68
CA MET A 146 21.58 -5.74 10.08
C MET A 146 21.94 -6.86 11.06
N CYS A 147 22.61 -7.92 10.62
CA CYS A 147 23.04 -9.00 11.51
C CYS A 147 24.40 -8.66 12.15
N ALA A 148 24.44 -8.63 13.49
CA ALA A 148 25.62 -8.38 14.30
C ALA A 148 26.10 -9.64 15.05
N GLY A 149 25.73 -10.83 14.58
CA GLY A 149 26.13 -12.11 15.20
C GLY A 149 25.09 -12.60 16.19
N GLU A 150 25.26 -12.33 17.49
CA GLU A 150 24.31 -12.78 18.52
C GLU A 150 23.03 -11.94 18.58
N THR A 151 23.09 -10.71 18.08
CA THR A 151 21.95 -9.78 17.98
C THR A 151 21.89 -9.17 16.60
N ASP A 152 20.78 -8.49 16.32
CA ASP A 152 20.73 -7.53 15.24
C ASP A 152 21.50 -6.24 15.60
N SER A 153 21.73 -5.38 14.61
CA SER A 153 22.45 -4.11 14.77
C SER A 153 21.75 -3.09 15.65
N THR A 154 20.43 -3.22 15.86
CA THR A 154 19.64 -2.34 16.73
C THR A 154 19.48 -2.90 18.15
N GLY A 155 19.81 -4.18 18.37
CA GLY A 155 19.68 -4.87 19.66
C GLY A 155 18.24 -5.17 20.07
N VAL A 156 17.27 -5.02 19.15
CA VAL A 156 15.84 -5.29 19.39
C VAL A 156 15.55 -6.78 19.28
N TYR A 157 16.25 -7.49 18.41
CA TYR A 157 16.07 -8.90 18.13
C TYR A 157 17.37 -9.68 18.43
N LYS A 158 17.22 -10.74 19.23
CA LYS A 158 18.29 -11.68 19.51
C LYS A 158 18.22 -12.82 18.50
N ASN A 159 19.31 -13.05 17.79
CA ASN A 159 19.42 -14.15 16.83
C ASN A 159 19.31 -15.49 17.56
N THR A 160 18.57 -16.42 16.95
CA THR A 160 18.35 -17.74 17.55
C THR A 160 19.51 -18.67 17.27
N ILE A 161 20.23 -18.45 16.16
CA ILE A 161 21.30 -19.32 15.68
C ILE A 161 22.58 -18.50 15.44
N LYS A 162 23.74 -19.15 15.57
CA LYS A 162 25.02 -18.55 15.17
C LYS A 162 25.18 -18.65 13.65
N HIS A 163 25.29 -17.50 12.99
CA HIS A 163 25.43 -17.43 11.54
C HIS A 163 26.86 -17.72 11.08
N ILE A 164 27.06 -17.85 9.76
CA ILE A 164 28.36 -18.11 9.11
C ILE A 164 29.47 -17.15 9.57
N HIS A 165 29.13 -15.91 9.88
CA HIS A 165 30.07 -14.87 10.33
C HIS A 165 30.30 -14.87 11.85
N GLY A 166 29.77 -15.86 12.58
CA GLY A 166 29.95 -16.01 14.01
C GLY A 166 29.42 -14.81 14.79
N SER A 167 30.26 -14.22 15.64
CA SER A 167 29.93 -13.06 16.48
C SER A 167 30.23 -11.71 15.82
N GLU A 168 30.81 -11.71 14.62
CA GLU A 168 31.13 -10.48 13.89
C GLU A 168 29.92 -10.01 13.07
N PRO A 169 29.82 -8.72 12.73
CA PRO A 169 28.79 -8.23 11.81
C PRO A 169 28.91 -8.81 10.40
N CYS A 170 27.79 -9.16 9.77
CA CYS A 170 27.77 -9.78 8.44
C CYS A 170 28.41 -8.89 7.35
N GLY A 171 28.08 -7.59 7.34
CA GLY A 171 28.67 -6.61 6.42
C GLY A 171 28.21 -6.68 4.96
N GLU A 172 27.41 -7.69 4.56
CA GLU A 172 26.86 -7.82 3.21
C GLU A 172 26.01 -6.61 2.82
N LYS A 173 26.15 -6.12 1.58
CA LYS A 173 25.42 -4.96 1.06
C LYS A 173 24.51 -5.37 -0.08
N PHE A 174 23.27 -4.90 -0.07
CA PHE A 174 22.27 -5.24 -1.08
C PHE A 174 21.27 -4.09 -1.26
N LYS A 175 20.47 -4.19 -2.33
CA LYS A 175 19.37 -3.25 -2.60
C LYS A 175 18.06 -3.84 -2.14
N THR A 176 17.26 -3.05 -1.44
CA THR A 176 15.96 -3.47 -0.92
C THR A 176 14.93 -2.35 -0.95
N GLY A 177 13.65 -2.70 -1.00
CA GLY A 177 12.53 -1.75 -0.93
C GLY A 177 12.24 -1.25 0.49
N TYR A 178 12.90 -1.80 1.52
CA TYR A 178 12.79 -1.31 2.90
C TYR A 178 13.51 0.02 3.08
N ASN A 179 12.73 1.09 3.33
CA ASN A 179 13.26 2.43 3.60
C ASN A 179 14.23 2.42 4.81
N PRO A 180 15.45 2.98 4.72
CA PRO A 180 16.38 3.10 5.85
C PRO A 180 15.77 3.65 7.15
N ASP A 181 14.79 4.55 7.04
CA ASP A 181 14.10 5.15 8.19
C ASP A 181 13.06 4.22 8.84
N SER A 182 12.83 3.05 8.23
CA SER A 182 11.84 2.07 8.68
C SER A 182 12.38 1.25 9.87
N LYS A 183 11.48 0.77 10.73
CA LYS A 183 11.83 0.09 11.99
C LYS A 183 12.14 -1.40 11.81
N GLU A 184 11.89 -1.94 10.62
CA GLU A 184 12.07 -3.34 10.29
C GLU A 184 13.55 -3.70 10.26
N ILE A 185 13.86 -4.89 10.79
CA ILE A 185 15.20 -5.47 10.77
C ILE A 185 15.38 -6.19 9.43
N VAL A 186 16.42 -5.81 8.68
CA VAL A 186 16.65 -6.35 7.33
C VAL A 186 17.93 -7.16 7.29
N TYR A 187 17.78 -8.47 7.10
CA TYR A 187 18.90 -9.40 6.93
C TYR A 187 19.19 -9.67 5.45
N CYS A 188 20.43 -10.05 5.14
CA CYS A 188 20.74 -10.60 3.83
C CYS A 188 20.09 -11.98 3.70
N GLU A 189 19.93 -12.44 2.47
CA GLU A 189 19.30 -13.73 2.16
C GLU A 189 19.88 -14.88 3.00
N LYS A 190 21.21 -14.96 3.09
CA LYS A 190 21.91 -16.05 3.81
C LYS A 190 21.66 -16.03 5.32
N CYS A 191 21.63 -14.86 5.94
CA CYS A 191 21.39 -14.73 7.39
C CYS A 191 19.91 -14.97 7.69
N TYR A 192 19.01 -14.47 6.85
CA TYR A 192 17.58 -14.70 7.00
C TYR A 192 17.22 -16.18 6.86
N GLN A 193 17.78 -16.86 5.85
CA GLN A 193 17.53 -18.29 5.63
C GLN A 193 17.97 -19.14 6.83
N GLN A 194 19.10 -18.82 7.46
CA GLN A 194 19.60 -19.53 8.65
C GLN A 194 18.77 -19.28 9.92
N GLU A 195 18.05 -18.16 10.01
CA GLU A 195 17.18 -17.87 11.16
C GLU A 195 15.79 -18.49 11.03
N VAL A 196 15.29 -18.62 9.80
CA VAL A 196 13.90 -19.04 9.55
C VAL A 196 13.77 -20.51 9.18
N TYR A 197 14.81 -21.10 8.56
CA TYR A 197 14.82 -22.49 8.08
C TYR A 197 15.90 -23.32 8.75
#